data_AF-A0A375ADP7-F1
#
_entry.id   AF-A0A375ADP7-F1
#
_cell.length_a   1.000
_cell.length_b   1.000
_cell.length_c   1.000
_cell.angle_alpha   90.00
_cell.angle_beta   90.00
_cell.angle_gamma   90.00
#
_symmetry.space_group_name_H-M   'P 1'
#
loop_
_entity.id
_entity.type
_entity.pdbx_description
1 polymer ?
#
loop_
_entity_poly.entity_id
_entity_poly.type
_entity_poly.pdbx_seq_one_letter_code
_entity_poly.pdbx_strand_id
1 'polypeptide(L)'
;MNTIKDIELAIIDRLKRGLGRIAPTVCSYGGELDGEPAEIARALPACWVTFGGIQRTENANLTKRKYRTLGRFVVIVGERSVRSEEASRHGGARLDEVGTYRMVTAVRRLLSGQDMADAGLSIQALMPGRVRTLFNTSLKDNALSVFACEFDTAWMEEALENGKYPRSGVAPFHPDAIFSGYSGQVSEDDPDWLRTRFSYDIPQTPARPDAEEIITHVTDNS
;
A
#
# COMPACT_ATOMS: atom_id res chain seq x y z
N MET A 1 1.20 12.12 -2.81
CA MET A 1 1.67 10.76 -2.41
C MET A 1 0.67 9.71 -2.90
N ASN A 2 1.11 8.55 -3.40
CA ASN A 2 0.20 7.49 -3.87
C ASN A 2 0.40 6.25 -3.01
N THR A 3 -0.35 6.20 -1.91
CA THR A 3 -0.16 5.22 -0.83
C THR A 3 -0.15 3.77 -1.34
N ILE A 4 -1.04 3.40 -2.25
CA ILE A 4 -1.11 2.02 -2.78
C ILE A 4 0.18 1.67 -3.54
N LYS A 5 0.61 2.56 -4.45
CA LYS A 5 1.84 2.39 -5.22
C LYS A 5 3.06 2.34 -4.31
N ASP A 6 3.13 3.23 -3.32
CA ASP A 6 4.27 3.36 -2.43
C ASP A 6 4.43 2.09 -1.55
N ILE A 7 3.31 1.52 -1.07
CA ILE A 7 3.31 0.22 -0.37
C ILE A 7 3.75 -0.92 -1.28
N GLU A 8 3.24 -0.98 -2.52
CA GLU A 8 3.62 -2.02 -3.49
C GLU A 8 5.14 -2.01 -3.73
N LEU A 9 5.70 -0.82 -3.97
CA LEU A 9 7.14 -0.65 -4.19
C LEU A 9 7.97 -1.02 -2.96
N ALA A 10 7.51 -0.68 -1.76
CA ALA A 10 8.17 -1.05 -0.51
C ALA A 10 8.19 -2.58 -0.31
N ILE A 11 7.08 -3.26 -0.61
CA ILE A 11 7.00 -4.73 -0.58
C ILE A 11 8.00 -5.33 -1.59
N ILE A 12 8.02 -4.82 -2.83
CA ILE A 12 8.94 -5.30 -3.88
C ILE A 12 10.40 -5.13 -3.44
N ASP A 13 10.78 -3.93 -2.98
CA ASP A 13 12.14 -3.65 -2.55
C ASP A 13 12.58 -4.57 -1.41
N ARG A 14 11.71 -4.75 -0.40
CA ARG A 14 11.98 -5.66 0.72
C ARG A 14 12.16 -7.10 0.26
N LEU A 15 11.31 -7.58 -0.66
CA LEU A 15 11.41 -8.93 -1.21
C LEU A 15 12.67 -9.10 -2.06
N LYS A 16 13.04 -8.12 -2.88
CA LYS A 16 14.31 -8.12 -3.64
C LYS A 16 15.51 -8.31 -2.72
N ARG A 17 15.57 -7.49 -1.65
CA ARG A 17 16.67 -7.54 -0.67
C ARG A 17 16.66 -8.83 0.14
N GLY A 18 15.48 -9.33 0.53
CA GLY A 18 15.34 -10.46 1.43
C GLY A 18 15.41 -11.85 0.77
N LEU A 19 14.92 -12.00 -0.47
CA LEU A 19 14.92 -13.29 -1.17
C LEU A 19 16.27 -13.58 -1.82
N GLY A 20 16.99 -12.56 -2.29
CA GLY A 20 18.28 -12.73 -2.95
C GLY A 20 18.18 -13.74 -4.10
N ARG A 21 18.93 -14.84 -4.03
CA ARG A 21 18.96 -15.88 -5.08
C ARG A 21 17.74 -16.81 -5.09
N ILE A 22 16.85 -16.72 -4.10
CA ILE A 22 15.61 -17.52 -4.04
C ILE A 22 14.66 -17.13 -5.18
N ALA A 23 14.55 -15.84 -5.48
CA ALA A 23 13.71 -15.31 -6.55
C ALA A 23 14.51 -14.25 -7.32
N PRO A 24 15.10 -14.58 -8.48
CA PRO A 24 15.91 -13.63 -9.26
C PRO A 24 15.06 -12.47 -9.81
N THR A 25 13.78 -12.72 -10.06
CA THR A 25 12.84 -11.72 -10.58
C THR A 25 11.82 -11.38 -9.50
N VAL A 26 11.81 -10.11 -9.08
CA VAL A 26 10.79 -9.54 -8.20
C VAL A 26 10.29 -8.23 -8.77
N CYS A 27 9.02 -8.10 -9.11
CA CYS A 27 8.45 -6.86 -9.69
C CYS A 27 6.94 -6.76 -9.46
N SER A 28 6.33 -5.63 -9.88
CA SER A 28 4.87 -5.51 -9.94
C SER A 28 4.31 -6.49 -10.97
N TYR A 29 3.12 -7.03 -10.70
CA TYR A 29 2.40 -7.88 -11.64
C TYR A 29 1.84 -7.06 -12.80
N GLY A 30 2.23 -7.41 -14.02
CA GLY A 30 1.80 -6.78 -15.27
C GLY A 30 0.94 -7.68 -16.17
N GLY A 31 0.48 -8.83 -15.68
CA GLY A 31 -0.26 -9.81 -16.49
C GLY A 31 0.61 -10.99 -16.94
N GLU A 32 1.72 -11.26 -16.26
CA GLU A 32 2.67 -12.31 -16.64
C GLU A 32 2.06 -13.71 -16.61
N LEU A 33 0.92 -13.90 -15.94
CA LEU A 33 0.19 -15.17 -15.91
C LEU A 33 -0.93 -15.26 -16.96
N ASP A 34 -1.16 -14.20 -17.75
CA ASP A 34 -2.21 -14.16 -18.78
C ASP A 34 -1.73 -14.68 -20.14
N GLY A 35 -0.41 -14.93 -20.28
CA GLY A 35 0.20 -15.48 -21.48
C GLY A 35 0.10 -17.00 -21.60
N GLU A 36 0.69 -17.54 -22.66
CA GLU A 36 0.73 -18.99 -22.87
C GLU A 36 1.60 -19.66 -21.78
N PRO A 37 1.27 -20.86 -21.29
CA PRO A 37 2.01 -21.48 -20.18
C PRO A 37 3.52 -21.65 -20.42
N ALA A 38 3.96 -21.74 -21.67
CA ALA A 38 5.37 -21.78 -22.05
C ALA A 38 6.09 -20.44 -21.82
N GLU A 39 5.39 -19.31 -21.97
CA GLU A 39 5.90 -17.96 -21.68
C GLU A 39 6.03 -17.76 -20.18
N ILE A 40 5.00 -18.19 -19.42
CA ILE A 40 5.03 -18.19 -17.95
C ILE A 40 6.23 -18.98 -17.45
N ALA A 41 6.44 -20.19 -17.96
CA ALA A 41 7.57 -21.04 -17.57
C ALA A 41 8.94 -20.37 -17.81
N ARG A 42 9.10 -19.54 -18.83
CA ARG A 42 10.36 -18.81 -19.09
C ARG A 42 10.61 -17.69 -18.08
N ALA A 43 9.55 -17.10 -17.52
CA ALA A 43 9.66 -16.06 -16.51
C ALA A 43 10.04 -16.62 -15.12
N LEU A 44 9.88 -17.93 -14.89
CA LEU A 44 10.14 -18.55 -13.60
C LEU A 44 11.60 -19.00 -13.41
N PRO A 45 12.12 -18.94 -12.16
CA PRO A 45 11.42 -18.58 -10.91
C PRO A 45 11.22 -17.07 -10.74
N ALA A 46 10.03 -16.67 -10.27
CA ALA A 46 9.67 -15.25 -10.10
C ALA A 46 8.72 -15.00 -8.92
N CYS A 47 8.70 -13.75 -8.48
CA CYS A 47 7.83 -13.21 -7.46
C CYS A 47 7.18 -11.91 -7.96
N TRP A 48 5.87 -11.88 -8.08
CA TRP A 48 5.13 -10.70 -8.53
C TRP A 48 4.28 -10.13 -7.40
N VAL A 49 4.24 -8.82 -7.27
CA VAL A 49 3.44 -8.12 -6.25
C VAL A 49 2.32 -7.36 -6.94
N THR A 50 1.11 -7.43 -6.39
CA THR A 50 -0.03 -6.68 -6.91
C THR A 50 -0.95 -6.23 -5.80
N PHE A 51 -1.72 -5.18 -6.05
CA PHE A 51 -2.79 -4.75 -5.17
C PHE A 51 -4.05 -5.60 -5.39
N GLY A 52 -4.47 -6.32 -4.35
CA GLY A 52 -5.65 -7.18 -4.34
C GLY A 52 -6.96 -6.45 -4.04
N GLY A 53 -6.93 -5.13 -3.85
CA GLY A 53 -8.11 -4.30 -3.62
C GLY A 53 -8.35 -3.91 -2.17
N ILE A 54 -9.26 -2.96 -1.99
CA ILE A 54 -9.74 -2.50 -0.69
C ILE A 54 -10.72 -3.53 -0.14
N GLN A 55 -10.44 -4.07 1.03
CA GLN A 55 -11.27 -5.09 1.68
C GLN A 55 -12.38 -4.45 2.51
N ARG A 56 -12.07 -3.31 3.15
CA ARG A 56 -12.99 -2.60 4.03
C ARG A 56 -12.52 -1.16 4.23
N THR A 57 -13.46 -0.24 4.40
CA THR A 57 -13.18 1.15 4.79
C THR A 57 -14.06 1.51 5.98
N GLU A 58 -13.47 2.16 6.97
CA GLU A 58 -14.15 2.57 8.20
C GLU A 58 -13.92 4.05 8.47
N ASN A 59 -14.92 4.75 9.01
CA ASN A 59 -14.73 6.12 9.43
C ASN A 59 -13.86 6.16 10.70
N ALA A 60 -12.80 6.95 10.66
CA ALA A 60 -11.88 7.13 11.78
C ALA A 60 -12.18 8.40 12.60
N ASN A 61 -13.08 9.28 12.12
CA ASN A 61 -13.46 10.49 12.84
C ASN A 61 -14.95 10.83 12.73
N LEU A 62 -15.42 11.66 13.68
CA LEU A 62 -16.80 12.15 13.74
C LEU A 62 -17.16 13.05 12.55
N THR A 63 -16.20 13.79 12.01
CA THR A 63 -16.39 14.66 10.85
C THR A 63 -16.48 13.89 9.53
N LYS A 64 -16.31 12.55 9.55
CA LYS A 64 -16.37 11.67 8.37
C LYS A 64 -15.44 12.08 7.23
N ARG A 65 -14.26 12.59 7.57
CA ARG A 65 -13.24 13.03 6.61
C ARG A 65 -11.98 12.19 6.64
N LYS A 66 -11.78 11.42 7.72
CA LYS A 66 -10.66 10.48 7.82
C LYS A 66 -11.21 9.07 7.81
N TYR A 67 -10.64 8.25 6.96
CA TYR A 67 -11.04 6.88 6.76
C TYR A 67 -9.86 5.97 7.05
N ARG A 68 -10.11 4.95 7.86
CA ARG A 68 -9.19 3.82 7.98
C ARG A 68 -9.52 2.84 6.87
N THR A 69 -8.59 2.68 5.95
CA THR A 69 -8.77 1.88 4.74
C THR A 69 -7.94 0.61 4.86
N LEU A 70 -8.60 -0.55 4.82
CA LEU A 70 -7.97 -1.87 4.88
C LEU A 70 -7.76 -2.38 3.46
N GLY A 71 -6.51 -2.48 3.02
CA GLY A 71 -6.13 -2.97 1.71
C GLY A 71 -5.46 -4.34 1.77
N ARG A 72 -5.59 -5.09 0.67
CA ARG A 72 -4.90 -6.37 0.48
C ARG A 72 -3.84 -6.24 -0.60
N PHE A 73 -2.65 -6.74 -0.33
CA PHE A 73 -1.61 -6.98 -1.32
C PHE A 73 -1.44 -8.48 -1.53
N VAL A 74 -1.14 -8.88 -2.75
CA VAL A 74 -0.94 -10.28 -3.12
C VAL A 74 0.46 -10.44 -3.69
N VAL A 75 1.19 -11.38 -3.12
CA VAL A 75 2.50 -11.80 -3.62
C VAL A 75 2.34 -13.15 -4.30
N ILE A 76 2.50 -13.16 -5.62
CA ILE A 76 2.44 -14.33 -6.47
C ILE A 76 3.85 -14.90 -6.57
N VAL A 77 4.04 -16.14 -6.17
CA VAL A 77 5.31 -16.87 -6.29
C VAL A 77 5.15 -18.02 -7.26
N GLY A 78 6.08 -18.15 -8.19
CA GLY A 78 6.10 -19.24 -9.16
C GLY A 78 7.48 -19.89 -9.24
N GLU A 79 7.47 -21.22 -9.36
CA GLU A 79 8.64 -22.01 -9.71
C GLU A 79 8.28 -23.03 -10.80
N ARG A 80 9.30 -23.46 -11.55
CA ARG A 80 9.19 -24.56 -12.51
C ARG A 80 10.20 -25.65 -12.17
N SER A 81 9.79 -26.90 -12.32
CA SER A 81 10.70 -28.03 -12.26
C SER A 81 10.66 -28.85 -13.56
N VAL A 82 11.85 -29.21 -14.03
CA VAL A 82 12.10 -30.13 -15.16
C VAL A 82 12.08 -31.60 -14.74
N ARG A 83 11.97 -31.92 -13.43
CA ARG A 83 12.12 -33.29 -12.91
C ARG A 83 10.81 -33.93 -12.48
N SER A 84 9.96 -33.21 -11.74
CA SER A 84 8.63 -33.68 -11.32
C SER A 84 7.81 -32.56 -10.68
N GLU A 85 6.49 -32.76 -10.58
CA GLU A 85 5.60 -31.85 -9.84
C GLU A 85 5.97 -31.76 -8.34
N GLU A 86 6.39 -32.87 -7.74
CA GLU A 86 6.82 -32.92 -6.34
C GLU A 86 8.07 -32.05 -6.11
N ALA A 87 9.05 -32.12 -7.01
CA ALA A 87 10.24 -31.29 -6.96
C ALA A 87 9.93 -29.79 -7.14
N SER A 88 8.90 -29.44 -7.94
CA SER A 88 8.48 -28.04 -8.08
C SER A 88 7.87 -27.44 -6.81
N ARG A 89 7.26 -28.27 -5.96
CA ARG A 89 6.64 -27.82 -4.71
C ARG A 89 7.61 -27.81 -3.54
N HIS A 90 8.35 -28.92 -3.37
CA HIS A 90 9.23 -29.13 -2.21
C HIS A 90 10.66 -28.61 -2.43
N GLY A 91 11.00 -28.33 -3.69
CA GLY A 91 12.36 -28.11 -4.11
C GLY A 91 13.08 -29.44 -4.32
N GLY A 92 14.35 -29.36 -4.68
CA GLY A 92 15.20 -30.52 -4.87
C GLY A 92 16.46 -30.46 -4.02
N ALA A 93 17.42 -31.33 -4.35
CA ALA A 93 18.67 -31.47 -3.61
C ALA A 93 19.62 -30.29 -3.85
N ARG A 94 19.42 -29.54 -4.95
CA ARG A 94 20.26 -28.41 -5.31
C ARG A 94 19.66 -27.10 -4.83
N LEU A 95 20.51 -26.10 -4.59
CA LEU A 95 20.11 -24.81 -4.05
C LEU A 95 19.25 -23.98 -5.03
N ASP A 96 19.37 -24.27 -6.33
CA ASP A 96 18.59 -23.71 -7.44
C ASP A 96 17.20 -24.38 -7.60
N GLU A 97 16.98 -25.53 -6.97
CA GLU A 97 15.68 -26.21 -6.91
C GLU A 97 14.97 -25.78 -5.61
N VAL A 98 14.55 -24.52 -5.55
CA VAL A 98 14.00 -23.93 -4.34
C VAL A 98 12.64 -24.54 -3.98
N GLY A 99 11.79 -24.73 -4.98
CA GLY A 99 10.41 -25.16 -4.80
C GLY A 99 9.49 -24.08 -4.24
N THR A 100 8.24 -24.08 -4.70
CA THR A 100 7.30 -23.00 -4.39
C THR A 100 6.94 -22.93 -2.91
N TYR A 101 6.97 -24.03 -2.15
CA TYR A 101 6.74 -23.98 -0.70
C TYR A 101 7.81 -23.21 0.06
N ARG A 102 9.09 -23.35 -0.33
CA ARG A 102 10.17 -22.56 0.30
C ARG A 102 10.01 -21.07 -0.03
N MET A 103 9.61 -20.75 -1.26
CA MET A 103 9.30 -19.37 -1.66
C MET A 103 8.14 -18.79 -0.84
N VAL A 104 7.04 -19.53 -0.68
CA VAL A 104 5.89 -19.13 0.17
C VAL A 104 6.35 -18.87 1.60
N THR A 105 7.14 -19.79 2.20
CA THR A 105 7.66 -19.62 3.56
C THR A 105 8.56 -18.39 3.68
N ALA A 106 9.46 -18.17 2.72
CA ALA A 106 10.39 -17.04 2.72
C ALA A 106 9.64 -15.70 2.60
N VAL A 107 8.71 -15.58 1.64
CA VAL A 107 7.87 -14.40 1.45
C VAL A 107 7.08 -14.08 2.72
N ARG A 108 6.39 -15.09 3.28
CA ARG A 108 5.62 -14.90 4.53
C ARG A 108 6.51 -14.45 5.67
N ARG A 109 7.71 -15.01 5.81
CA ARG A 109 8.65 -14.63 6.88
C ARG A 109 9.20 -13.21 6.71
N LEU A 110 9.43 -12.77 5.47
CA LEU A 110 9.95 -11.43 5.19
C LEU A 110 8.91 -10.33 5.43
N LEU A 111 7.63 -10.61 5.12
CA LEU A 111 6.58 -9.59 5.11
C LEU A 111 5.70 -9.58 6.36
N SER A 112 5.51 -10.71 7.03
CA SER A 112 4.60 -10.77 8.19
C SER A 112 5.07 -9.83 9.30
N GLY A 113 4.16 -9.00 9.80
CA GLY A 113 4.44 -8.06 10.89
C GLY A 113 5.25 -6.83 10.49
N GLN A 114 5.47 -6.58 9.20
CA GLN A 114 6.23 -5.41 8.74
C GLN A 114 5.32 -4.24 8.44
N ASP A 115 5.63 -3.07 8.99
CA ASP A 115 4.92 -1.80 8.81
C ASP A 115 5.56 -0.88 7.78
N MET A 116 6.68 -1.30 7.17
CA MET A 116 7.43 -0.53 6.17
C MET A 116 7.85 0.87 6.65
N ALA A 117 8.04 1.05 7.96
CA ALA A 117 8.51 2.31 8.52
C ALA A 117 9.91 2.69 8.02
N ASP A 118 10.74 1.71 7.66
CA ASP A 118 12.05 1.92 7.02
C ASP A 118 11.96 2.56 5.63
N ALA A 119 10.81 2.44 4.96
CA ALA A 119 10.50 3.11 3.70
C ALA A 119 9.75 4.44 3.88
N GLY A 120 9.58 4.91 5.11
CA GLY A 120 8.84 6.15 5.42
C GLY A 120 7.32 6.02 5.34
N LEU A 121 6.79 4.79 5.33
CA LEU A 121 5.35 4.54 5.25
C LEU A 121 4.72 4.48 6.65
N SER A 122 3.48 4.96 6.73
CA SER A 122 2.65 4.89 7.94
C SER A 122 1.47 3.95 7.71
N ILE A 123 1.75 2.64 7.71
CA ILE A 123 0.74 1.60 7.54
C ILE A 123 0.71 0.69 8.78
N GLN A 124 -0.42 0.03 9.01
CA GLN A 124 -0.47 -1.08 9.95
C GLN A 124 0.43 -2.22 9.44
N ALA A 125 1.10 -2.92 10.36
CA ALA A 125 1.91 -4.07 10.03
C ALA A 125 1.16 -5.09 9.15
N LEU A 126 1.82 -5.58 8.08
CA LEU A 126 1.27 -6.54 7.14
C LEU A 126 0.86 -7.84 7.86
N MET A 127 -0.42 -8.13 7.83
CA MET A 127 -1.01 -9.35 8.37
C MET A 127 -1.06 -10.43 7.29
N PRO A 128 -0.39 -11.58 7.48
CA PRO A 128 -0.43 -12.65 6.50
C PRO A 128 -1.83 -13.26 6.43
N GLY A 129 -2.40 -13.28 5.23
CA GLY A 129 -3.68 -13.88 4.91
C GLY A 129 -3.55 -15.29 4.32
N ARG A 130 -4.49 -15.62 3.44
CA ARG A 130 -4.57 -16.93 2.79
C ARG A 130 -3.43 -17.13 1.80
N VAL A 131 -3.09 -18.40 1.59
CA VAL A 131 -2.23 -18.85 0.49
C VAL A 131 -3.09 -19.72 -0.42
N ARG A 132 -3.17 -19.39 -1.71
CA ARG A 132 -3.98 -20.11 -2.70
C ARG A 132 -3.13 -20.52 -3.89
N THR A 133 -3.38 -21.71 -4.43
CA THR A 133 -2.81 -22.14 -5.69
C THR A 133 -3.49 -21.39 -6.83
N LEU A 134 -2.71 -20.75 -7.71
CA LEU A 134 -3.24 -20.12 -8.92
C LEU A 134 -3.14 -21.06 -10.13
N PHE A 135 -2.03 -21.79 -10.22
CA PHE A 135 -1.77 -22.68 -11.33
C PHE A 135 -0.99 -23.91 -10.85
N ASN A 136 -1.45 -25.08 -11.26
CA ASN A 136 -0.73 -26.34 -11.04
C ASN A 136 -1.01 -27.26 -12.24
N THR A 137 -0.12 -27.23 -13.22
CA THR A 137 -0.25 -28.04 -14.43
C THR A 137 1.12 -28.45 -14.94
N SER A 138 1.19 -29.66 -15.46
CA SER A 138 2.34 -30.24 -16.14
C SER A 138 2.21 -29.99 -17.64
N LEU A 139 3.12 -29.22 -18.23
CA LEU A 139 3.24 -29.07 -19.69
C LEU A 139 4.39 -29.92 -20.19
N LYS A 140 4.09 -31.01 -20.92
CA LYS A 140 5.01 -31.79 -21.77
C LYS A 140 6.49 -31.69 -21.34
N ASP A 141 6.81 -32.11 -20.11
CA ASP A 141 8.14 -32.14 -19.46
C ASP A 141 8.51 -31.00 -18.47
N ASN A 142 7.62 -30.04 -18.18
CA ASN A 142 7.79 -29.03 -17.13
C ASN A 142 6.58 -28.97 -16.19
N ALA A 143 6.81 -29.17 -14.90
CA ALA A 143 5.83 -28.93 -13.85
C ALA A 143 5.86 -27.45 -13.43
N LEU A 144 4.72 -26.77 -13.53
CA LEU A 144 4.55 -25.39 -13.09
C LEU A 144 3.78 -25.34 -11.76
N SER A 145 4.33 -24.64 -10.77
CA SER A 145 3.65 -24.44 -9.49
C SER A 145 3.64 -22.97 -9.08
N VAL A 146 2.44 -22.38 -9.03
CA VAL A 146 2.22 -20.96 -8.74
C VAL A 146 1.24 -20.79 -7.58
N PHE A 147 1.64 -19.99 -6.58
CA PHE A 147 0.83 -19.66 -5.41
C PHE A 147 0.70 -18.14 -5.23
N ALA A 148 -0.46 -17.70 -4.76
CA ALA A 148 -0.70 -16.34 -4.29
C ALA A 148 -0.74 -16.31 -2.76
N CYS A 149 0.07 -15.45 -2.16
CA CYS A 149 0.10 -15.15 -0.73
C CYS A 149 -0.55 -13.79 -0.48
N GLU A 150 -1.64 -13.76 0.28
CA GLU A 150 -2.33 -12.52 0.64
C GLU A 150 -1.67 -11.87 1.87
N PHE A 151 -1.61 -10.54 1.90
CA PHE A 151 -1.20 -9.73 3.05
C PHE A 151 -2.14 -8.53 3.19
N ASP A 152 -2.78 -8.40 4.35
CA ASP A 152 -3.67 -7.30 4.66
C ASP A 152 -2.93 -6.21 5.46
N THR A 153 -3.23 -4.95 5.18
CA THR A 153 -2.72 -3.79 5.93
C THR A 153 -3.79 -2.71 5.98
N ALA A 154 -3.60 -1.70 6.81
CA ALA A 154 -4.47 -0.54 6.88
C ALA A 154 -3.66 0.76 6.85
N TRP A 155 -4.22 1.80 6.24
CA TRP A 155 -3.69 3.16 6.30
C TRP A 155 -4.81 4.16 6.52
N MET A 156 -4.43 5.41 6.78
CA MET A 156 -5.37 6.52 6.91
C MET A 156 -5.48 7.27 5.59
N GLU A 157 -6.70 7.48 5.14
CA GLU A 157 -7.03 8.32 3.99
C GLU A 157 -7.80 9.55 4.47
N GLU A 158 -7.55 10.67 3.81
CA GLU A 158 -8.26 11.92 4.05
C GLU A 158 -9.04 12.30 2.80
N ALA A 159 -10.35 12.49 2.97
CA ALA A 159 -11.22 12.95 1.91
C ALA A 159 -11.27 14.49 1.88
N LEU A 160 -11.54 15.01 0.68
CA LEU A 160 -11.87 16.42 0.49
C LEU A 160 -13.08 16.81 1.35
N GLU A 161 -13.15 18.10 1.68
CA GLU A 161 -14.35 18.67 2.26
C GLU A 161 -15.53 18.56 1.31
N ASN A 162 -16.73 18.44 1.88
CA ASN A 162 -17.94 18.35 1.08
C ASN A 162 -18.08 19.59 0.19
N GLY A 163 -18.15 19.39 -1.13
CA GLY A 163 -18.27 20.45 -2.13
C GLY A 163 -16.96 21.13 -2.54
N LYS A 164 -15.81 20.76 -1.94
CA LYS A 164 -14.50 21.25 -2.33
C LYS A 164 -13.84 20.32 -3.36
N TYR A 165 -12.92 20.90 -4.12
CA TYR A 165 -12.03 20.24 -5.08
C TYR A 165 -10.58 20.28 -4.55
N PRO A 166 -9.65 19.52 -5.15
CA PRO A 166 -8.24 19.52 -4.74
C PRO A 166 -7.62 20.91 -4.77
N ARG A 167 -6.66 21.15 -3.88
CA ARG A 167 -5.86 22.38 -3.87
C ARG A 167 -4.77 22.36 -4.95
N SER A 168 -4.46 23.53 -5.51
CA SER A 168 -3.38 23.70 -6.47
C SER A 168 -2.05 24.05 -5.78
N GLY A 169 -0.91 23.74 -6.40
CA GLY A 169 0.40 24.19 -5.91
C GLY A 169 0.86 23.56 -4.59
N VAL A 170 0.25 22.45 -4.18
CA VAL A 170 0.57 21.76 -2.93
C VAL A 170 1.93 21.06 -2.98
N ALA A 171 2.55 20.88 -1.81
CA ALA A 171 3.80 20.14 -1.69
C ALA A 171 3.66 18.67 -2.19
N PRO A 172 4.73 18.02 -2.67
CA PRO A 172 4.67 16.66 -3.25
C PRO A 172 4.07 15.57 -2.33
N PHE A 173 4.22 15.74 -1.02
CA PHE A 173 3.70 14.82 -0.01
C PHE A 173 2.26 15.10 0.40
N HIS A 174 1.67 16.20 -0.06
CA HIS A 174 0.26 16.52 0.20
C HIS A 174 -0.66 15.48 -0.49
N PRO A 175 -1.81 15.12 0.13
CA PRO A 175 -2.78 14.21 -0.49
C PRO A 175 -3.23 14.66 -1.89
N ASP A 176 -3.48 15.96 -2.07
CA ASP A 176 -3.92 16.52 -3.36
C ASP A 176 -2.83 16.54 -4.44
N ALA A 177 -1.57 16.24 -4.11
CA ALA A 177 -0.49 16.24 -5.09
C ALA A 177 -0.73 15.24 -6.24
N ILE A 178 -1.56 14.21 -6.02
CA ILE A 178 -1.97 13.26 -7.08
C ILE A 178 -2.73 13.94 -8.22
N PHE A 179 -3.40 15.07 -7.98
CA PHE A 179 -4.15 15.83 -8.98
C PHE A 179 -3.30 16.86 -9.73
N SER A 180 -2.06 17.10 -9.25
CA SER A 180 -1.15 18.05 -9.88
C SER A 180 -0.79 17.61 -11.29
N GLY A 181 -0.93 18.51 -12.26
CA GLY A 181 -0.62 18.26 -13.68
C GLY A 181 -1.79 17.75 -14.52
N TYR A 182 -2.93 17.37 -13.92
CA TYR A 182 -4.10 16.89 -14.66
C TYR A 182 -5.13 17.98 -15.00
N SER A 183 -4.86 19.24 -14.62
CA SER A 183 -5.68 20.43 -14.95
C SER A 183 -7.17 20.30 -14.64
N GLY A 184 -7.51 19.64 -13.54
CA GLY A 184 -8.88 19.56 -13.02
C GLY A 184 -9.35 20.85 -12.34
N GLN A 185 -10.63 20.89 -11.95
CA GLN A 185 -11.15 21.97 -11.11
C GLN A 185 -10.45 21.96 -9.75
N VAL A 186 -10.16 23.15 -9.23
CA VAL A 186 -9.49 23.36 -7.94
C VAL A 186 -10.33 24.26 -7.04
N SER A 187 -10.20 24.09 -5.73
CA SER A 187 -10.79 25.03 -4.76
C SER A 187 -9.78 26.07 -4.33
N GLU A 188 -10.27 27.27 -4.03
CA GLU A 188 -9.49 28.30 -3.34
C GLU A 188 -9.08 27.80 -1.95
N ASP A 189 -7.89 28.24 -1.52
CA ASP A 189 -7.43 28.01 -0.16
C ASP A 189 -8.41 28.60 0.85
N ASP A 190 -8.53 27.94 1.99
CA ASP A 190 -9.36 28.46 3.07
C ASP A 190 -8.79 29.79 3.54
N PRO A 191 -9.64 30.78 3.84
CA PRO A 191 -9.19 32.10 4.23
C PRO A 191 -8.30 32.00 5.47
N ASP A 192 -7.22 32.79 5.48
CA ASP A 192 -6.28 32.80 6.59
C ASP A 192 -7.00 33.05 7.93
N TRP A 193 -6.69 32.23 8.93
CA TRP A 193 -7.16 32.45 10.28
C TRP A 193 -6.36 33.57 10.93
N LEU A 194 -6.73 34.83 10.64
CA LEU A 194 -5.96 35.98 11.08
C LEU A 194 -6.10 36.28 12.58
N ARG A 195 -7.30 36.10 13.16
CA ARG A 195 -7.60 36.49 14.55
C ARG A 195 -8.58 35.56 15.24
N THR A 196 -8.36 35.32 16.52
CA THR A 196 -9.34 34.72 17.44
C THR A 196 -9.70 35.75 18.50
N ARG A 197 -10.99 36.06 18.66
CA ARG A 197 -11.49 36.89 19.77
C ARG A 197 -12.13 36.00 20.83
N PHE A 198 -11.68 36.14 22.07
CA PHE A 198 -12.32 35.60 23.25
C PHE A 198 -13.04 36.73 23.98
N SER A 199 -14.29 36.50 24.34
CA SER A 199 -15.09 37.40 25.16
C SER A 199 -15.57 36.61 26.37
N TYR A 200 -15.29 37.13 27.56
CA TYR A 200 -15.68 36.52 28.84
C TYR A 200 -16.86 37.29 29.40
N ASP A 201 -17.99 36.61 29.57
CA ASP A 201 -19.20 37.14 30.19
C ASP A 201 -19.41 36.43 31.54
N ILE A 202 -19.41 37.19 32.63
CA ILE A 202 -19.83 36.72 33.95
C ILE A 202 -21.34 36.89 34.03
N PRO A 203 -22.12 35.82 34.25
CA PRO A 203 -23.57 35.94 34.36
C PRO A 203 -23.93 36.91 35.49
N GLN A 204 -24.72 37.94 35.17
CA GLN A 204 -25.23 39.05 36.01
C GLN A 204 -24.59 40.45 35.82
N THR A 205 -23.74 40.66 34.81
CA THR A 205 -23.21 42.00 34.42
C THR A 205 -23.77 42.42 33.04
N PRO A 206 -24.02 43.72 32.74
CA PRO A 206 -24.83 44.12 31.58
C PRO A 206 -24.07 44.18 30.24
N ALA A 207 -24.72 43.72 29.16
CA ALA A 207 -24.61 44.02 27.72
C ALA A 207 -23.22 44.16 27.03
N ARG A 208 -22.10 44.08 27.74
CA ARG A 208 -20.73 44.09 27.21
C ARG A 208 -19.88 43.07 27.97
N PRO A 209 -18.94 42.39 27.29
CA PRO A 209 -18.10 41.40 27.92
C PRO A 209 -17.20 42.01 29.00
N ASP A 210 -17.06 41.28 30.11
CA ASP A 210 -16.26 41.67 31.27
C ASP A 210 -14.75 41.64 30.95
N ALA A 211 -14.34 40.81 30.00
CA ALA A 211 -13.01 40.84 29.41
C ALA A 211 -13.04 40.43 27.94
N GLU A 212 -12.22 41.08 27.11
CA GLU A 212 -11.97 40.68 25.73
C GLU A 212 -10.47 40.45 25.52
N GLU A 213 -10.14 39.37 24.83
CA GLU A 213 -8.79 39.08 24.36
C GLU A 213 -8.82 38.79 22.86
N ILE A 214 -7.87 39.36 22.12
CA ILE A 214 -7.72 39.12 20.68
C ILE A 214 -6.33 38.53 20.43
N ILE A 215 -6.30 37.27 20.06
CA ILE A 215 -5.08 36.60 19.59
C ILE A 215 -4.99 36.85 18.09
N THR A 216 -3.88 37.45 17.64
CA THR A 216 -3.57 37.62 16.22
C THR A 216 -2.58 36.54 15.82
N HIS A 217 -2.91 35.76 14.79
CA HIS A 217 -2.01 34.74 14.25
C HIS A 217 -1.17 35.38 13.14
N VAL A 218 0.15 35.31 13.27
CA VAL A 218 1.07 35.80 12.24
C VAL A 218 1.24 34.66 11.23
N THR A 219 0.80 34.86 9.99
CA THR A 219 1.16 33.99 8.87
C THR A 219 2.59 34.32 8.47
N ASP A 220 3.56 33.57 8.98
CA ASP A 220 4.93 33.60 8.43
C ASP A 220 4.89 32.96 7.03
N ASN A 221 4.68 33.79 6.00
CA ASN A 221 4.97 33.43 4.62
C ASN A 221 6.48 33.62 4.40
N SER A 222 7.24 32.52 4.45
CA SER A 222 8.62 32.42 3.96
C SER A 222 8.75 31.25 3.00
#